data_AF-A0A9D2AM66-F1
#
_entry.id   AF-A0A9D2AM66-F1
#
_cell.length_a   1.000
_cell.length_b   1.000
_cell.length_c   1.000
_cell.angle_alpha   90.00
_cell.angle_beta   90.00
_cell.angle_gamma   90.00
#
_symmetry.space_group_name_H-M   'P 1'
#
loop_
_entity.id
_entity.type
_entity.pdbx_description
1 polymer ?
#
loop_
_entity_poly.entity_id
_entity_poly.type
_entity_poly.pdbx_seq_one_letter_code
_entity_poly.pdbx_strand_id
1 'polypeptide(L)'
;MELLVTVDKNYIPPLQVMLTSLYMNNPGEDVELYLLHSKLQEKELEPLEKQCGRLEYKFFPVKIEDSWFSQAPVTKQYPREMYYRLLAPCFLPQKLHRILYLDPDILVINSL
;
A
#
# COMPACT_ATOMS: atom_id res chain seq x y z
N MET A 1 -2.17 13.01 -5.76
CA MET A 1 -2.17 12.45 -4.39
C MET A 1 -1.20 11.28 -4.21
N GLU A 2 -0.38 11.29 -3.16
CA GLU A 2 0.45 10.16 -2.73
C GLU A 2 -0.25 9.32 -1.65
N LEU A 3 -0.39 8.01 -1.92
CA LEU A 3 -1.04 7.05 -1.03
C LEU A 3 -0.06 6.00 -0.52
N LEU A 4 -0.22 5.63 0.75
CA LEU A 4 0.53 4.55 1.38
C LEU A 4 -0.41 3.43 1.81
N VAL A 5 -0.09 2.21 1.41
CA VAL A 5 -0.73 0.99 1.90
C VAL A 5 0.32 -0.01 2.37
N THR A 6 -0.04 -0.81 3.36
CA THR A 6 0.78 -1.94 3.85
C THR A 6 -0.06 -3.20 3.78
N VAL A 7 0.36 -4.20 3.03
CA VAL A 7 -0.43 -5.43 2.85
C VAL A 7 0.42 -6.70 2.88
N ASP A 8 -0.21 -7.81 3.25
CA ASP A 8 0.24 -9.15 2.91
C ASP A 8 -0.55 -9.68 1.69
N LYS A 9 -0.24 -10.91 1.27
CA LYS A 9 -0.89 -11.53 0.11
C LYS A 9 -2.41 -11.71 0.25
N ASN A 10 -2.91 -11.85 1.48
CA ASN A 10 -4.32 -12.09 1.75
C ASN A 10 -5.15 -10.82 1.59
N TYR A 11 -4.50 -9.65 1.73
CA TYR A 11 -5.13 -8.33 1.61
C TYR A 11 -5.05 -7.72 0.20
N ILE A 12 -4.52 -8.45 -0.79
CA ILE A 12 -4.53 -8.00 -2.18
C ILE A 12 -5.96 -7.81 -2.69
N PRO A 13 -6.89 -8.79 -2.58
CA PRO A 13 -8.26 -8.57 -3.09
C PRO A 13 -8.99 -7.38 -2.41
N PRO A 14 -8.94 -7.21 -1.07
CA PRO A 14 -9.44 -5.99 -0.44
C PRO A 14 -8.83 -4.70 -0.99
N LEU A 15 -7.50 -4.66 -1.15
CA LEU A 15 -6.82 -3.50 -1.74
C LEU A 15 -7.32 -3.19 -3.15
N GLN A 16 -7.55 -4.20 -3.99
CA GLN A 16 -8.10 -3.99 -5.33
C GLN A 16 -9.49 -3.35 -5.29
N VAL A 17 -10.33 -3.74 -4.32
CA VAL A 17 -11.65 -3.15 -4.09
C VAL A 17 -11.50 -1.70 -3.63
N MET A 18 -10.61 -1.43 -2.67
CA MET A 18 -10.34 -0.09 -2.16
C MET A 18 -9.88 0.85 -3.29
N LEU A 19 -8.91 0.44 -4.12
CA LEU A 19 -8.42 1.22 -5.26
C LEU A 19 -9.52 1.52 -6.29
N THR A 20 -10.41 0.55 -6.53
CA THR A 20 -11.56 0.76 -7.42
C THR A 20 -12.50 1.80 -6.83
N SER A 21 -12.84 1.71 -5.55
CA SER A 21 -13.71 2.69 -4.88
C SER A 21 -13.08 4.09 -4.85
N LEU A 22 -11.77 4.17 -4.66
CA LEU A 22 -11.01 5.41 -4.70
C LEU A 22 -11.11 6.07 -6.07
N TYR A 23 -10.83 5.33 -7.15
CA TYR A 23 -10.88 5.82 -8.52
C TYR A 23 -12.27 6.33 -8.89
N MET A 24 -13.31 5.60 -8.52
CA MET A 24 -14.70 6.01 -8.79
C MET A 24 -15.08 7.33 -8.11
N ASN A 25 -14.48 7.64 -6.96
CA ASN A 25 -14.82 8.82 -6.16
C ASN A 25 -13.82 9.97 -6.26
N ASN A 26 -12.70 9.79 -6.98
CA ASN A 26 -11.68 10.80 -7.23
C ASN A 26 -11.27 10.80 -8.72
N PRO A 27 -12.24 11.03 -9.65
CA PRO A 27 -11.96 10.91 -11.07
C PRO A 27 -10.94 11.96 -11.53
N GLY A 28 -9.91 11.52 -12.27
CA GLY A 28 -8.88 12.38 -12.84
C GLY A 28 -7.78 12.83 -11.86
N GLU A 29 -7.80 12.34 -10.62
CA GLU A 29 -6.72 12.60 -9.66
C GLU A 29 -5.47 11.77 -10.00
N ASP A 30 -4.31 12.43 -10.05
CA ASP A 30 -3.02 11.75 -10.25
C ASP A 30 -2.61 11.01 -8.97
N VAL A 31 -2.81 9.69 -8.91
CA VAL A 31 -2.45 8.89 -7.72
C VAL A 31 -1.10 8.20 -7.87
N GLU A 32 -0.25 8.36 -6.84
CA GLU A 32 0.97 7.57 -6.64
C GLU A 32 0.76 6.60 -5.47
N LEU A 33 0.60 5.30 -5.76
CA LEU A 33 0.41 4.26 -4.77
C LEU A 33 1.74 3.65 -4.34
N TYR A 34 2.15 3.93 -3.11
CA TYR A 34 3.28 3.29 -2.44
C TYR A 34 2.77 2.09 -1.63
N LEU A 35 3.29 0.90 -1.93
CA LEU A 35 2.94 -0.34 -1.26
C LEU A 35 4.14 -0.90 -0.51
N LEU A 36 4.12 -0.82 0.82
CA LEU A 36 5.15 -1.44 1.66
C LEU A 36 4.78 -2.91 1.89
N HIS A 37 5.71 -3.81 1.59
CA HIS A 37 5.52 -5.25 1.80
C HIS A 37 6.85 -5.94 2.13
N SER A 38 6.78 -7.15 2.70
CA SER A 38 7.98 -7.96 2.95
C SER A 38 8.02 -9.25 2.13
N LYS A 39 6.84 -9.84 1.87
CA LYS A 39 6.72 -11.22 1.39
C LYS A 39 6.07 -11.40 0.01
N LEU A 40 5.45 -10.36 -0.55
CA LEU A 40 4.88 -10.45 -1.89
C LEU A 40 5.99 -10.71 -2.92
N GLN A 41 5.74 -11.65 -3.81
CA GLN A 41 6.56 -11.91 -4.98
C GLN A 41 5.94 -11.20 -6.20
N GLU A 42 6.66 -11.18 -7.30
CA GLU A 42 6.26 -10.51 -8.54
C GLU A 42 4.88 -10.95 -9.05
N LYS A 43 4.59 -12.26 -8.99
CA LYS A 43 3.27 -12.82 -9.37
C LYS A 43 2.10 -12.28 -8.53
N GLU A 44 2.36 -11.89 -7.27
CA GLU A 44 1.35 -11.29 -6.41
C GLU A 44 1.21 -9.79 -6.66
N LEU A 45 2.25 -9.12 -7.15
CA LEU A 45 2.24 -7.70 -7.51
C LEU A 45 1.64 -7.44 -8.90
N GLU A 46 1.83 -8.37 -9.84
CA GLU A 46 1.37 -8.24 -11.24
C GLU A 46 -0.12 -7.86 -11.38
N PRO A 47 -1.07 -8.42 -10.60
CA PRO A 47 -2.47 -8.00 -10.67
C PRO A 47 -2.70 -6.56 -10.21
N LEU A 48 -1.92 -6.08 -9.22
CA LEU A 48 -1.98 -4.71 -8.73
C LEU A 48 -1.38 -3.74 -9.74
N GLU A 49 -0.25 -4.10 -10.35
CA GLU A 49 0.36 -3.34 -11.45
C GLU A 49 -0.59 -3.17 -12.62
N LYS A 50 -1.21 -4.27 -13.07
CA LYS A 50 -2.21 -4.26 -14.15
C LYS A 50 -3.41 -3.39 -13.80
N GLN A 51 -3.90 -3.46 -12.55
CA GLN A 51 -5.01 -2.62 -12.10
C GLN A 51 -4.61 -1.16 -12.06
N CYS A 52 -3.48 -0.81 -11.44
CA CYS A 52 -3.00 0.57 -11.36
C CYS A 52 -2.82 1.18 -12.75
N GLY A 53 -2.25 0.42 -13.71
CA GLY A 53 -2.13 0.87 -15.10
C GLY A 53 -3.49 1.14 -15.77
N ARG A 54 -4.52 0.35 -15.47
CA ARG A 54 -5.89 0.60 -15.98
C ARG A 54 -6.57 1.80 -15.33
N LEU A 55 -6.20 2.12 -14.09
CA LEU A 55 -6.69 3.28 -13.34
C LEU A 55 -5.82 4.53 -13.56
N GLU A 56 -4.79 4.44 -14.40
CA GLU A 56 -3.79 5.50 -14.64
C GLU A 56 -3.02 5.92 -13.38
N TYR A 57 -2.91 5.03 -12.39
CA TYR A 57 -2.16 5.25 -11.17
C TYR A 57 -0.71 4.82 -11.32
N LYS A 58 0.22 5.57 -10.74
CA LYS A 58 1.61 5.13 -10.60
C LYS A 58 1.72 4.17 -9.44
N PHE A 59 2.42 3.06 -9.62
CA PHE A 59 2.59 2.04 -8.60
C PHE A 59 4.05 1.87 -8.20
N PHE A 60 4.31 1.95 -6.90
CA PHE A 60 5.62 1.87 -6.29
C PHE A 60 5.63 0.79 -5.20
N PRO A 61 5.87 -0.49 -5.54
CA PRO A 61 6.09 -1.53 -4.55
C PRO A 61 7.46 -1.33 -3.88
N VAL A 62 7.47 -1.27 -2.57
CA VAL A 62 8.67 -1.10 -1.74
C VAL A 62 8.80 -2.33 -0.86
N LYS A 63 9.77 -3.17 -1.20
CA LYS A 63 10.08 -4.36 -0.44
C LYS A 63 10.95 -3.99 0.77
N ILE A 64 10.45 -4.29 1.96
CA ILE A 64 11.17 -4.13 3.22
C ILE A 64 11.83 -5.46 3.59
N GLU A 65 13.12 -5.41 3.92
CA GLU A 65 13.84 -6.59 4.38
C GLU A 65 13.39 -7.02 5.79
N ASP A 66 13.25 -8.33 5.99
CA ASP A 66 12.82 -8.92 7.26
C ASP A 66 13.74 -8.58 8.45
N SER A 67 15.01 -8.23 8.18
CA SER A 67 16.03 -7.88 9.17
C SER A 67 15.60 -6.70 10.05
N TRP A 68 14.88 -5.73 9.49
CA TRP A 68 14.39 -4.53 10.18
C TRP A 68 13.47 -4.81 11.35
N PHE A 69 12.76 -5.95 11.33
CA PHE A 69 11.76 -6.32 12.34
C PHE A 69 12.13 -7.60 13.09
N SER A 70 13.39 -8.03 13.00
CA SER A 70 13.88 -9.26 13.64
C SER A 70 13.73 -9.28 15.16
N GLN A 71 13.72 -8.11 15.80
CA GLN A 71 13.53 -7.92 17.25
C GLN A 71 12.16 -7.32 17.61
N ALA A 72 11.29 -7.08 16.62
CA ALA A 72 9.98 -6.49 16.88
C ALA A 72 9.06 -7.52 17.56
N PRO A 73 8.30 -7.15 18.60
CA PRO A 73 7.35 -8.06 19.22
C PRO A 73 6.23 -8.36 18.24
N VAL A 74 6.16 -9.60 17.74
CA VAL A 74 5.13 -10.02 16.79
C VAL A 74 4.24 -11.07 17.43
N THR A 75 2.93 -10.94 17.23
CA THR A 75 1.96 -11.96 17.62
C THR A 75 1.11 -12.32 16.41
N LYS A 76 0.28 -13.36 16.52
CA LYS A 76 -0.70 -13.68 15.46
C LYS A 76 -1.69 -12.53 15.22
N GLN A 77 -2.00 -11.75 16.26
CA GLN A 77 -2.91 -10.59 16.18
C GLN A 77 -2.19 -9.33 15.69
N TYR A 78 -0.88 -9.21 15.91
CA TYR A 78 -0.07 -8.06 15.52
C TYR A 78 1.09 -8.52 14.64
N PRO A 79 0.83 -8.72 13.34
CA PRO A 79 1.85 -9.16 12.40
C PRO A 79 2.80 -7.99 12.07
N ARG A 80 3.93 -8.29 11.42
CA ARG A 80 5.01 -7.31 11.17
C ARG A 80 4.54 -6.11 10.35
N GLU A 81 3.59 -6.36 9.46
CA GLU A 81 2.96 -5.41 8.57
C GLU A 81 2.38 -4.21 9.35
N MET A 82 1.95 -4.42 10.60
CA MET A 82 1.50 -3.34 11.48
C MET A 82 2.61 -2.32 11.77
N TYR A 83 3.87 -2.73 11.86
CA TYR A 83 5.00 -1.84 12.11
C TYR A 83 5.41 -1.03 10.88
N TYR A 84 5.00 -1.43 9.68
CA TYR A 84 5.43 -0.76 8.44
C TYR A 84 4.91 0.67 8.38
N ARG A 85 3.70 0.95 8.90
CA ARG A 85 3.17 2.32 8.96
C ARG A 85 3.96 3.23 9.90
N LEU A 86 4.58 2.67 10.97
CA LEU A 86 5.39 3.44 11.92
C LEU A 86 6.75 3.81 11.33
N LEU A 87 7.34 2.91 10.54
CA LEU A 87 8.66 3.10 9.92
C LEU A 87 8.59 3.56 8.47
N ALA A 88 7.41 3.84 7.94
CA ALA A 88 7.23 4.28 6.56
C ALA A 88 8.17 5.44 6.15
N PRO A 89 8.42 6.47 6.99
CA PRO A 89 9.36 7.53 6.64
C PRO A 89 10.80 7.06 6.34
N CYS A 90 11.21 5.89 6.84
CA CYS A 90 12.54 5.33 6.59
C CYS A 90 12.67 4.66 5.20
N PHE A 91 11.55 4.28 4.59
CA PHE A 91 11.52 3.52 3.33
C PHE A 91 11.00 4.33 2.15
N LEU A 92 10.31 5.43 2.43
CA LEU A 92 9.73 6.31 1.42
C LEU A 92 10.76 7.32 0.89
N PRO A 93 10.63 7.79 -0.37
CA PRO A 93 11.49 8.83 -0.92
C PRO A 93 11.57 10.08 -0.04
N GLN A 94 12.78 10.58 0.25
CA GLN A 94 13.00 11.77 1.10
C GLN A 94 12.36 13.06 0.57
N LYS A 95 12.04 13.11 -0.74
CA LYS A 95 11.35 14.24 -1.36
C LYS A 95 9.86 14.32 -1.03
N LEU A 96 9.27 13.26 -0.45
CA LEU A 96 7.86 13.24 -0.08
C LEU A 96 7.64 14.09 1.17
N HIS A 97 6.83 15.14 1.04
CA HIS A 97 6.48 16.02 2.15
C HIS A 97 5.25 15.53 2.92
N ARG A 98 4.31 14.85 2.24
CA ARG A 98 3.07 14.31 2.82
C ARG A 98 2.72 13.01 2.10
N ILE A 99 2.09 12.09 2.81
CA ILE A 99 1.48 10.89 2.24
C ILE A 99 0.24 10.53 3.06
N LEU A 100 -0.81 10.03 2.41
CA LEU A 100 -2.03 9.56 3.07
C LEU A 100 -1.97 8.05 3.22
N TYR A 101 -1.91 7.57 4.46
CA TYR A 101 -2.02 6.14 4.77
C TYR A 101 -3.49 5.72 4.77
N LEU A 102 -3.82 4.65 4.05
CA LEU A 102 -5.13 4.01 4.06
C LEU A 102 -4.99 2.52 4.39
N ASP A 103 -5.87 2.00 5.24
CA ASP A 103 -5.98 0.56 5.42
C ASP A 103 -6.58 -0.09 4.15
N PRO A 104 -6.13 -1.28 3.75
CA PRO A 104 -6.53 -1.92 2.48
C PRO A 104 -7.98 -2.42 2.47
N ASP A 105 -8.64 -2.50 3.62
CA ASP A 105 -9.97 -3.08 3.83
C ASP A 105 -11.06 -2.03 4.09
N ILE A 106 -10.86 -0.80 3.60
CA ILE A 106 -11.87 0.27 3.61
C ILE A 106 -12.52 0.46 2.22
N LEU A 107 -13.64 1.17 2.20
CA LEU A 107 -14.22 1.72 0.99
C LEU A 107 -14.17 3.24 1.02
N VAL A 108 -13.65 3.84 -0.06
CA VAL A 108 -13.73 5.28 -0.29
C VAL A 108 -15.06 5.56 -0.96
N ILE A 109 -15.93 6.33 -0.29
CA ILE A 109 -17.30 6.62 -0.76
C ILE A 109 -17.52 8.08 -1.16
N ASN A 110 -16.51 8.94 -0.97
CA ASN A 110 -16.48 10.35 -1.35
C ASN A 110 -15.04 10.73 -1.74
N SER A 111 -14.87 11.92 -2.32
CA SER A 111 -13.54 12.48 -2.59
C SER A 111 -12.69 12.58 -1.32
N LEU A 112 -11.39 12.33 -1.45
CA LEU A 112 -10.41 12.43 -0.35
C LEU A 112 -9.68 13.78 -0.35
#